data_AF-A0A4Q2JRZ7-F1
#
_entry.id   AF-A0A4Q2JRZ7-F1
#
_cell.length_a   1.000
_cell.length_b   1.000
_cell.length_c   1.000
_cell.angle_alpha   90.00
_cell.angle_beta   90.00
_cell.angle_gamma   90.00
#
_symmetry.space_group_name_H-M   'P 1'
#
loop_
_entity.id
_entity.type
_entity.pdbx_description
1 polymer ?
#
loop_
_entity_poly.entity_id
_entity_poly.type
_entity_poly.pdbx_seq_one_letter_code
_entity_poly.pdbx_strand_id
1 'polypeptide(L)'
;MATLIGVTALGTICLVGCAGVPPLPPQVASADSASPTRSGEPDFEDGDDGDAEGDGTGSDVAEADADLVADRTSDPAVLAQLDYALAYWSDYNIEEWGVLEGNDCVNFASQALVARGWEQTDEWHHGGDPYSSTASWRSSTAMHAWLSAHPELATPLDDGDRDQVRLGDIVQFDWDRSGDRDHTGIVTRIERGDGEVRIAFAGHTKDSAYRDVDVAITEEHPGAEVYYWRLAG
;
A
#
# COMPACT_ATOMS: atom_id res chain seq x y z
N MET A 1 40.15 -40.51 51.37
CA MET A 1 38.98 -41.30 50.94
C MET A 1 37.91 -40.28 50.57
N ALA A 2 37.73 -40.03 49.27
CA ALA A 2 36.57 -40.51 48.46
C ALA A 2 35.36 -39.56 48.68
N THR A 3 34.70 -38.92 47.71
CA THR A 3 34.55 -39.13 46.26
C THR A 3 34.01 -37.84 45.62
N LEU A 4 34.42 -37.58 44.37
CA LEU A 4 33.92 -36.54 43.47
C LEU A 4 32.64 -37.04 42.77
N ILE A 5 31.54 -36.28 42.77
CA ILE A 5 30.44 -36.45 41.79
C ILE A 5 30.03 -35.06 41.30
N GLY A 6 30.31 -34.81 40.03
CA GLY A 6 29.77 -33.67 39.29
C GLY A 6 28.37 -33.95 38.79
N VAL A 7 27.58 -32.89 38.67
CA VAL A 7 26.36 -32.88 37.85
C VAL A 7 26.37 -31.57 37.05
N THR A 8 26.63 -31.70 35.76
CA THR A 8 26.34 -30.73 34.72
C THR A 8 24.89 -30.90 34.27
N ALA A 9 24.13 -29.81 34.19
CA ALA A 9 22.91 -29.70 33.38
C ALA A 9 22.83 -28.24 32.88
N LEU A 10 23.35 -27.97 31.69
CA LEU A 10 22.59 -27.84 30.43
C LEU A 10 21.62 -26.66 30.46
N GLY A 11 22.12 -25.52 29.95
CA GLY A 11 21.32 -24.36 29.63
C GLY A 11 20.43 -24.66 28.42
N THR A 12 19.14 -24.40 28.58
CA THR A 12 18.18 -24.38 27.47
C THR A 12 18.23 -22.99 26.84
N ILE A 13 18.93 -22.88 25.71
CA ILE A 13 18.80 -21.76 24.80
C ILE A 13 17.57 -22.05 23.95
N CYS A 14 16.47 -21.32 24.18
CA CYS A 14 15.37 -21.26 23.22
C CYS A 14 15.85 -20.48 22.01
N LEU A 15 16.27 -21.18 20.95
CA LEU A 15 16.30 -20.64 19.60
C LEU A 15 14.85 -20.46 19.16
N VAL A 16 14.32 -19.25 19.31
CA VAL A 16 13.13 -18.84 18.56
C VAL A 16 13.56 -18.78 17.11
N GLY A 17 13.00 -19.69 16.31
CA GLY A 17 13.28 -19.79 14.89
C GLY A 17 12.75 -18.55 14.17
N CYS A 18 13.60 -17.94 13.36
CA CYS A 18 13.15 -17.07 12.30
C CYS A 18 12.24 -17.90 11.39
N ALA A 19 10.92 -17.73 11.49
CA ALA A 19 10.03 -18.16 10.44
C ALA A 19 10.49 -17.40 9.18
N GLY A 20 11.09 -18.14 8.25
CA GLY A 20 11.58 -17.56 7.00
C GLY A 20 10.40 -17.03 6.22
N VAL A 21 10.42 -15.73 5.92
CA VAL A 21 9.56 -15.14 4.90
C VAL A 21 9.74 -15.99 3.63
N PRO A 22 8.68 -16.59 3.08
CA PRO A 22 8.81 -17.39 1.87
C PRO A 22 9.34 -16.51 0.73
N PRO A 23 10.14 -17.07 -0.19
CA PRO A 23 10.67 -16.30 -1.31
C PRO A 23 9.50 -15.78 -2.17
N LEU A 24 9.52 -14.48 -2.47
CA LEU A 24 8.56 -13.86 -3.37
C LEU A 24 8.56 -14.61 -4.72
N PRO A 25 7.40 -14.74 -5.39
CA PRO A 25 7.33 -15.29 -6.73
C PRO A 25 8.19 -14.46 -7.70
N PRO A 26 8.72 -15.08 -8.75
CA PRO A 26 9.56 -14.40 -9.73
C PRO A 26 8.79 -13.24 -10.38
N GLN A 27 9.34 -12.04 -10.24
CA GLN A 27 8.77 -10.80 -10.77
C GLN A 27 8.79 -10.84 -12.31
N VAL A 28 7.62 -10.94 -12.95
CA VAL A 28 7.47 -10.50 -14.34
C VAL A 28 7.13 -9.01 -14.29
N ALA A 29 8.08 -8.17 -14.67
CA ALA A 29 7.81 -6.76 -14.90
C ALA A 29 6.88 -6.65 -16.12
N SER A 30 5.56 -6.70 -15.91
CA SER A 30 4.60 -6.29 -16.92
C SER A 30 4.58 -4.77 -16.96
N ALA A 31 5.51 -4.21 -17.73
CA ALA A 31 5.32 -2.91 -18.33
C ALA A 31 4.23 -3.07 -19.40
N ASP A 32 2.98 -2.78 -19.03
CA ASP A 32 1.95 -2.43 -20.00
C ASP A 32 1.05 -1.35 -19.41
N SER A 33 1.61 -0.14 -19.30
CA SER A 33 0.82 1.08 -19.47
C SER A 33 0.53 1.22 -20.96
N ALA A 34 -0.46 0.47 -21.45
CA ALA A 34 -1.01 0.70 -22.77
C ALA A 34 -1.97 1.90 -22.69
N SER A 35 -1.52 3.05 -23.21
CA SER A 35 -2.39 4.15 -23.60
C SER A 35 -3.53 3.63 -24.49
N PRO A 36 -4.79 4.02 -24.28
CA PRO A 36 -5.88 3.57 -25.13
C PRO A 36 -5.78 4.25 -26.50
N THR A 37 -5.30 3.54 -27.50
CA THR A 37 -5.59 3.85 -28.91
C THR A 37 -7.08 3.64 -29.15
N ARG A 38 -7.80 4.75 -29.23
CA ARG A 38 -9.16 4.84 -29.75
C ARG A 38 -9.15 4.46 -31.23
N SER A 39 -9.65 3.28 -31.56
CA SER A 39 -10.02 2.90 -32.92
C SER A 39 -11.52 2.69 -32.98
N GLY A 40 -12.21 3.66 -33.58
CA GLY A 40 -13.62 3.59 -33.96
C GLY A 40 -13.80 4.53 -35.14
N GLU A 41 -13.79 3.96 -36.34
CA GLU A 41 -14.01 4.64 -37.62
C GLU A 41 -15.38 5.33 -37.68
N PRO A 42 -15.48 6.51 -38.31
CA PRO A 42 -16.74 7.07 -38.77
C PRO A 42 -17.00 6.73 -40.25
N ASP A 43 -18.18 6.19 -40.55
CA ASP A 43 -18.79 6.29 -41.88
C ASP A 43 -19.24 7.74 -42.10
N PHE A 44 -18.85 8.39 -43.20
CA PHE A 44 -19.69 9.31 -44.01
C PHE A 44 -18.95 9.71 -45.30
N GLU A 45 -19.67 9.63 -46.43
CA GLU A 45 -19.22 9.78 -47.82
C GLU A 45 -18.88 11.22 -48.26
N ASP A 46 -17.92 11.28 -49.20
CA ASP A 46 -17.64 12.21 -50.31
C ASP A 46 -18.11 13.68 -50.29
N GLY A 47 -17.15 14.59 -50.54
CA GLY A 47 -17.43 15.89 -51.16
C GLY A 47 -16.33 16.95 -51.08
N ASP A 48 -15.57 17.07 -52.17
CA ASP A 48 -15.18 18.32 -52.86
C ASP A 48 -14.15 19.31 -52.25
N ASP A 49 -13.02 19.37 -52.96
CA ASP A 49 -12.06 20.45 -53.26
C ASP A 49 -12.05 21.80 -52.50
N GLY A 50 -10.85 22.22 -52.08
CA GLY A 50 -10.53 23.63 -51.83
C GLY A 50 -9.23 23.89 -51.05
N ASP A 51 -8.19 24.33 -51.76
CA ASP A 51 -6.94 24.89 -51.23
C ASP A 51 -7.15 26.11 -50.31
N ALA A 52 -6.41 26.20 -49.19
CA ALA A 52 -5.81 27.45 -48.71
C ALA A 52 -4.89 27.21 -47.49
N GLU A 53 -3.67 27.74 -47.58
CA GLU A 53 -2.73 27.89 -46.45
C GLU A 53 -3.27 28.83 -45.36
N GLY A 54 -2.93 28.53 -44.11
CA GLY A 54 -3.22 29.36 -42.95
C GLY A 54 -2.31 29.03 -41.77
N ASP A 55 -1.21 29.77 -41.68
CA ASP A 55 -0.40 29.98 -40.47
C ASP A 55 -1.29 30.46 -39.31
N GLY A 56 -1.11 29.86 -38.13
CA GLY A 56 -1.98 30.09 -36.99
C GLY A 56 -1.59 29.24 -35.78
N THR A 57 -0.43 29.57 -35.20
CA THR A 57 0.02 29.11 -33.88
C THR A 57 -1.10 29.31 -32.85
N GLY A 58 -1.58 28.22 -32.25
CA GLY A 58 -2.71 28.22 -31.32
C GLY A 58 -2.47 27.27 -30.16
N SER A 59 -1.54 27.69 -29.29
CA SER A 59 -1.51 27.50 -27.84
C SER A 59 -1.78 26.11 -27.27
N ASP A 60 -0.68 25.44 -26.94
CA ASP A 60 -0.51 24.55 -25.80
C ASP A 60 -1.39 24.94 -24.60
N VAL A 61 -2.25 24.01 -24.17
CA VAL A 61 -2.66 23.80 -22.77
C VAL A 61 -2.76 22.28 -22.56
N ALA A 62 -1.62 21.62 -22.75
CA ALA A 62 -1.28 20.52 -21.87
C ALA A 62 -0.54 21.18 -20.71
N GLU A 63 -1.23 21.35 -19.57
CA GLU A 63 -0.60 21.70 -18.31
C GLU A 63 0.57 20.75 -18.11
N ALA A 64 1.77 21.32 -18.07
CA ALA A 64 3.01 20.58 -18.00
C ALA A 64 3.12 19.99 -16.59
N ASP A 65 2.83 18.69 -16.47
CA ASP A 65 3.11 17.88 -15.28
C ASP A 65 4.63 17.60 -15.17
N ALA A 66 5.43 18.66 -15.20
CA ALA A 66 6.85 18.58 -15.56
C ALA A 66 7.84 18.54 -14.38
N ASP A 67 7.41 18.69 -13.12
CA ASP A 67 8.35 18.82 -11.99
C ASP A 67 8.13 17.85 -10.81
N LEU A 68 7.19 16.90 -10.90
CA LEU A 68 7.04 15.88 -9.87
C LEU A 68 8.10 14.77 -9.99
N VAL A 69 8.86 14.56 -8.91
CA VAL A 69 9.87 13.51 -8.80
C VAL A 69 9.35 12.42 -7.87
N ALA A 70 9.36 11.18 -8.36
CA ALA A 70 8.99 10.03 -7.54
C ALA A 70 10.01 9.78 -6.41
N ASP A 71 9.51 9.62 -5.19
CA ASP A 71 10.30 9.21 -4.04
C ASP A 71 10.93 7.83 -4.27
N ARG A 72 12.08 7.60 -3.65
CA ARG A 72 12.77 6.31 -3.66
C ARG A 72 13.21 5.96 -2.26
N THR A 73 13.21 4.67 -1.95
CA THR A 73 13.77 4.13 -0.72
C THR A 73 14.88 3.13 -1.04
N SER A 74 15.89 3.07 -0.19
CA SER A 74 16.89 2.01 -0.16
C SER A 74 16.81 1.19 1.13
N ASP A 75 15.80 1.45 1.96
CA ASP A 75 15.58 0.68 3.18
C ASP A 75 15.08 -0.72 2.80
N PRO A 76 15.81 -1.80 3.16
CA PRO A 76 15.45 -3.15 2.77
C PRO A 76 14.09 -3.63 3.34
N ALA A 77 13.70 -3.14 4.52
CA ALA A 77 12.43 -3.49 5.12
C ALA A 77 11.27 -2.85 4.34
N VAL A 78 11.40 -1.57 4.00
CA VAL A 78 10.40 -0.88 3.17
C VAL A 78 10.35 -1.50 1.78
N LEU A 79 11.48 -1.82 1.17
CA LEU A 79 11.52 -2.51 -0.13
C LEU A 79 10.78 -3.87 -0.07
N ALA A 80 11.01 -4.68 0.97
CA ALA A 80 10.32 -5.96 1.11
C ALA A 80 8.79 -5.81 1.25
N GLN A 81 8.33 -4.77 1.95
CA GLN A 81 6.91 -4.43 2.05
C GLN A 81 6.32 -4.04 0.68
N LEU A 82 7.00 -3.16 -0.05
CA LEU A 82 6.57 -2.70 -1.37
C LEU A 82 6.55 -3.84 -2.37
N ASP A 83 7.60 -4.68 -2.39
CA ASP A 83 7.67 -5.86 -3.25
C ASP A 83 6.53 -6.83 -2.96
N TYR A 84 6.18 -7.03 -1.68
CA TYR A 84 5.01 -7.82 -1.30
C TYR A 84 3.72 -7.20 -1.84
N ALA A 85 3.50 -5.90 -1.61
CA ALA A 85 2.30 -5.21 -2.05
C ALA A 85 2.13 -5.28 -3.57
N LEU A 86 3.21 -5.04 -4.33
CA LEU A 86 3.22 -5.06 -5.79
C LEU A 86 3.11 -6.47 -6.38
N ALA A 87 3.54 -7.51 -5.66
CA ALA A 87 3.33 -8.89 -6.06
C ALA A 87 1.88 -9.33 -5.86
N TYR A 88 1.26 -8.93 -4.75
CA TYR A 88 0.02 -9.57 -4.28
C TYR A 88 -1.25 -8.70 -4.39
N TRP A 89 -1.18 -7.44 -4.86
CA TRP A 89 -2.36 -6.56 -4.96
C TRP A 89 -3.50 -7.09 -5.85
N SER A 90 -3.20 -7.99 -6.79
CA SER A 90 -4.18 -8.59 -7.71
C SER A 90 -4.12 -10.11 -7.80
N ASP A 91 -2.99 -10.71 -7.43
CA ASP A 91 -2.84 -12.17 -7.31
C ASP A 91 -2.70 -12.48 -5.82
N TYR A 92 -3.79 -12.82 -5.14
CA TYR A 92 -3.83 -12.84 -3.68
C TYR A 92 -3.00 -14.01 -3.10
N ASN A 93 -2.31 -13.79 -1.98
CA ASN A 93 -1.56 -14.83 -1.27
C ASN A 93 -2.46 -15.74 -0.41
N ILE A 94 -3.40 -16.42 -1.05
CA ILE A 94 -4.49 -17.15 -0.39
C ILE A 94 -3.98 -18.38 0.36
N GLU A 95 -2.96 -19.08 -0.17
CA GLU A 95 -2.45 -20.32 0.45
C GLU A 95 -1.84 -20.05 1.83
N GLU A 96 -1.09 -18.95 1.97
CA GLU A 96 -0.43 -18.60 3.24
C GLU A 96 -1.39 -17.88 4.19
N TRP A 97 -2.14 -16.90 3.70
CA TRP A 97 -2.85 -15.95 4.56
C TRP A 97 -4.37 -15.98 4.45
N GLY A 98 -4.92 -16.67 3.47
CA GLY A 98 -6.33 -16.61 3.14
C GLY A 98 -6.80 -15.22 2.69
N VAL A 99 -8.11 -15.08 2.49
CA VAL A 99 -8.77 -13.84 2.07
C VAL A 99 -10.06 -13.59 2.85
N LEU A 100 -10.30 -12.33 3.22
CA LEU A 100 -11.58 -11.84 3.74
C LEU A 100 -12.41 -11.30 2.57
N GLU A 101 -13.34 -12.09 2.07
CA GLU A 101 -14.13 -11.72 0.90
C GLU A 101 -14.85 -10.38 1.10
N GLY A 102 -14.56 -9.43 0.21
CA GLY A 102 -15.16 -8.09 0.20
C GLY A 102 -14.64 -7.11 1.26
N ASN A 103 -13.72 -7.51 2.16
CA ASN A 103 -13.19 -6.64 3.23
C ASN A 103 -11.71 -6.91 3.55
N ASP A 104 -10.91 -7.32 2.57
CA ASP A 104 -9.55 -7.82 2.76
C ASP A 104 -8.48 -6.73 3.01
N CYS A 105 -8.88 -5.46 3.07
CA CYS A 105 -7.96 -4.32 3.12
C CYS A 105 -6.87 -4.43 4.21
N VAL A 106 -7.25 -4.72 5.45
CA VAL A 106 -6.28 -4.81 6.56
C VAL A 106 -5.57 -6.15 6.60
N ASN A 107 -6.20 -7.23 6.16
CA ASN A 107 -5.53 -8.52 6.07
C ASN A 107 -4.35 -8.41 5.09
N PHE A 108 -4.57 -7.82 3.92
CA PHE A 108 -3.50 -7.52 2.96
C PHE A 108 -2.43 -6.57 3.52
N ALA A 109 -2.85 -5.45 4.12
CA ALA A 109 -1.91 -4.51 4.74
C ALA A 109 -1.06 -5.19 5.83
N SER A 110 -1.67 -6.07 6.61
CA SER A 110 -0.99 -6.78 7.69
C SER A 110 0.04 -7.78 7.18
N GLN A 111 -0.27 -8.48 6.09
CA GLN A 111 0.70 -9.35 5.43
C GLN A 111 1.91 -8.57 4.91
N ALA A 112 1.69 -7.40 4.31
CA ALA A 112 2.77 -6.53 3.85
C ALA A 112 3.64 -6.04 5.02
N LEU A 113 3.04 -5.74 6.18
CA LEU A 113 3.79 -5.40 7.40
C LEU A 113 4.63 -6.59 7.91
N VAL A 114 4.13 -7.82 7.84
CA VAL A 114 4.96 -9.01 8.13
C VAL A 114 6.11 -9.13 7.13
N ALA A 115 5.88 -8.89 5.84
CA ALA A 115 6.94 -8.88 4.82
C ALA A 115 7.99 -7.77 5.08
N ARG A 116 7.56 -6.62 5.61
CA ARG A 116 8.44 -5.55 6.12
C ARG A 116 9.35 -6.03 7.25
N GLY A 117 8.96 -7.09 7.96
CA GLY A 117 9.68 -7.65 9.10
C GLY A 117 9.04 -7.35 10.45
N TRP A 118 7.77 -6.90 10.48
CA TRP A 118 7.05 -6.79 11.75
C TRP A 118 6.78 -8.18 12.33
N GLU A 119 7.08 -8.35 13.61
CA GLU A 119 6.75 -9.55 14.35
C GLU A 119 5.29 -9.50 14.81
N GLN A 120 4.58 -10.61 14.63
CA GLN A 120 3.23 -10.76 15.16
C GLN A 120 3.25 -10.76 16.69
N THR A 121 2.21 -10.20 17.29
CA THR A 121 2.07 -10.05 18.74
C THR A 121 0.74 -10.64 19.22
N ASP A 122 0.55 -10.72 20.53
CA ASP A 122 -0.74 -11.15 21.10
C ASP A 122 -1.90 -10.23 20.68
N GLU A 123 -1.62 -8.96 20.37
CA GLU A 123 -2.62 -7.95 20.01
C GLU A 123 -2.81 -7.76 18.51
N TRP A 124 -1.84 -8.18 17.70
CA TRP A 124 -1.86 -8.12 16.23
C TRP A 124 -1.19 -9.37 15.65
N HIS A 125 -2.01 -10.34 15.23
CA HIS A 125 -1.56 -11.58 14.61
C HIS A 125 -2.61 -12.19 13.68
N HIS A 126 -2.11 -13.03 12.78
CA HIS A 126 -2.88 -13.95 11.95
C HIS A 126 -3.21 -15.22 12.73
N GLY A 127 -4.47 -15.65 12.68
CA GLY A 127 -4.98 -16.77 13.48
C GLY A 127 -4.82 -18.16 12.83
N GLY A 128 -4.02 -18.28 11.77
CA GLY A 128 -3.97 -19.46 10.89
C GLY A 128 -5.07 -19.47 9.81
N ASP A 129 -6.12 -18.68 10.00
CA ASP A 129 -7.13 -18.33 9.01
C ASP A 129 -7.50 -16.84 9.24
N PRO A 130 -7.75 -16.05 8.18
CA PRO A 130 -7.94 -14.61 8.32
C PRO A 130 -9.19 -14.23 9.15
N TYR A 131 -10.20 -15.08 9.24
CA TYR A 131 -11.38 -14.84 10.10
C TYR A 131 -11.08 -15.13 11.57
N SER A 132 -10.05 -15.94 11.84
CA SER A 132 -9.57 -16.26 13.19
C SER A 132 -8.51 -15.28 13.70
N SER A 133 -8.01 -14.39 12.84
CA SER A 133 -7.05 -13.35 13.20
C SER A 133 -7.61 -12.33 14.19
N THR A 134 -6.70 -11.66 14.91
CA THR A 134 -7.03 -10.51 15.77
C THR A 134 -7.82 -9.44 15.03
N ALA A 135 -8.62 -8.67 15.77
CA ALA A 135 -9.39 -7.58 15.16
C ALA A 135 -8.48 -6.55 14.46
N SER A 136 -7.37 -6.17 15.09
CA SER A 136 -6.35 -5.25 14.56
C SER A 136 -5.69 -5.75 13.26
N TRP A 137 -5.64 -7.07 13.03
CA TRP A 137 -5.15 -7.66 11.78
C TRP A 137 -6.14 -7.54 10.62
N ARG A 138 -7.44 -7.44 10.90
CA ARG A 138 -8.49 -7.65 9.88
C ARG A 138 -9.53 -6.55 9.76
N SER A 139 -9.49 -5.53 10.62
CA SER A 139 -10.44 -4.42 10.62
C SER A 139 -9.69 -3.09 10.67
N SER A 140 -10.05 -2.19 9.76
CA SER A 140 -9.36 -0.90 9.57
C SER A 140 -9.55 0.01 10.79
N THR A 141 -10.77 0.08 11.31
CA THR A 141 -11.08 0.71 12.61
C THR A 141 -10.31 0.08 13.78
N ALA A 142 -10.16 -1.24 13.83
CA ALA A 142 -9.42 -1.89 14.92
C ALA A 142 -7.90 -1.68 14.81
N MET A 143 -7.33 -1.69 13.59
CA MET A 143 -5.93 -1.35 13.36
C MET A 143 -5.65 0.11 13.77
N HIS A 144 -6.55 1.02 13.44
CA HIS A 144 -6.46 2.42 13.86
C HIS A 144 -6.38 2.55 15.38
N ALA A 145 -7.29 1.89 16.11
CA ALA A 145 -7.32 1.93 17.56
C ALA A 145 -6.05 1.31 18.17
N TRP A 146 -5.56 0.22 17.58
CA TRP A 146 -4.33 -0.44 18.01
C TRP A 146 -3.09 0.44 17.79
N LEU A 147 -2.87 0.98 16.58
CA LEU A 147 -1.74 1.88 16.29
C LEU A 147 -1.79 3.15 17.16
N SER A 148 -2.98 3.68 17.43
CA SER A 148 -3.16 4.82 18.34
C SER A 148 -2.68 4.53 19.76
N ALA A 149 -2.78 3.27 20.21
CA ALA A 149 -2.33 2.83 21.52
C ALA A 149 -0.83 2.50 21.57
N HIS A 150 -0.16 2.42 20.41
CA HIS A 150 1.24 2.01 20.26
C HIS A 150 2.07 3.07 19.50
N PRO A 151 2.32 4.25 20.10
CA PRO A 151 3.06 5.34 19.47
C PRO A 151 4.52 4.99 19.15
N GLU A 152 5.06 3.92 19.71
CA GLU A 152 6.35 3.35 19.35
C GLU A 152 6.36 2.65 17.99
N LEU A 153 5.20 2.25 17.46
CA LEU A 153 5.06 1.59 16.16
C LEU A 153 4.80 2.57 15.02
N ALA A 154 4.07 3.66 15.28
CA ALA A 154 3.75 4.64 14.26
C ALA A 154 3.38 6.02 14.83
N THR A 155 3.60 7.06 14.03
CA THR A 155 3.16 8.43 14.29
C THR A 155 1.91 8.73 13.45
N PRO A 156 0.81 9.21 14.04
CA PRO A 156 -0.39 9.61 13.29
C PRO A 156 -0.15 10.90 12.51
N LEU A 157 -0.77 10.99 11.33
CA LEU A 157 -0.72 12.14 10.43
C LEU A 157 -2.10 12.35 9.80
N ASP A 158 -2.41 13.58 9.46
CA ASP A 158 -3.57 13.92 8.65
C ASP A 158 -3.17 14.34 7.23
N ASP A 159 -4.17 14.69 6.42
CA ASP A 159 -3.98 15.13 5.03
C ASP A 159 -3.12 16.41 4.90
N GLY A 160 -3.00 17.21 5.96
CA GLY A 160 -2.12 18.38 6.01
C GLY A 160 -0.64 18.05 6.16
N ASP A 161 -0.31 16.82 6.58
CA ASP A 161 1.07 16.36 6.86
C ASP A 161 1.68 15.51 5.73
N ARG A 162 1.14 15.61 4.49
CA ARG A 162 1.58 14.84 3.31
C ARG A 162 3.07 14.94 3.01
N ASP A 163 3.67 16.10 3.26
CA ASP A 163 5.11 16.34 3.07
C ASP A 163 5.97 15.41 3.93
N GLN A 164 5.42 14.91 5.01
CA GLN A 164 6.12 14.02 5.89
C GLN A 164 5.95 12.52 5.49
N VAL A 165 4.83 12.14 4.85
CA VAL A 165 4.48 10.72 4.53
C VAL A 165 5.60 10.03 3.76
N ARG A 166 5.82 8.74 3.99
CA ARG A 166 6.89 7.94 3.40
C ARG A 166 6.35 6.71 2.67
N LEU A 167 7.14 6.20 1.73
CA LEU A 167 6.85 4.89 1.12
C LEU A 167 6.79 3.81 2.20
N GLY A 168 5.79 2.92 2.11
CA GLY A 168 5.51 1.88 3.09
C GLY A 168 4.64 2.31 4.26
N ASP A 169 4.33 3.61 4.41
CA ASP A 169 3.38 4.08 5.41
C ASP A 169 1.98 3.48 5.17
N ILE A 170 1.18 3.38 6.23
CA ILE A 170 -0.20 2.94 6.12
C ILE A 170 -1.07 4.17 5.86
N VAL A 171 -1.94 4.08 4.85
CA VAL A 171 -2.99 5.07 4.59
C VAL A 171 -4.33 4.50 5.05
N GLN A 172 -5.14 5.30 5.73
CA GLN A 172 -6.49 4.94 6.16
C GLN A 172 -7.48 6.00 5.73
N PHE A 173 -8.71 5.57 5.48
CA PHE A 173 -9.77 6.44 5.00
C PHE A 173 -11.02 6.30 5.83
N ASP A 174 -11.68 7.44 6.01
CA ASP A 174 -13.05 7.57 6.49
C ASP A 174 -13.89 8.11 5.32
N TRP A 175 -14.54 7.19 4.60
CA TRP A 175 -15.24 7.46 3.35
C TRP A 175 -16.47 8.32 3.53
N ASP A 176 -17.17 8.16 4.65
CA ASP A 176 -18.45 8.80 4.92
C ASP A 176 -18.41 9.80 6.09
N ARG A 177 -17.23 10.01 6.69
CA ARG A 177 -16.98 10.89 7.84
C ARG A 177 -17.72 10.45 9.10
N SER A 178 -17.92 9.14 9.26
CA SER A 178 -18.56 8.57 10.44
C SER A 178 -17.64 8.57 11.66
N GLY A 179 -16.33 8.77 11.45
CA GLY A 179 -15.30 8.82 12.47
C GLY A 179 -14.56 7.50 12.68
N ASP A 180 -15.00 6.41 12.04
CA ASP A 180 -14.25 5.15 12.01
C ASP A 180 -13.32 5.11 10.79
N ARG A 181 -12.67 3.97 10.52
CA ARG A 181 -11.79 3.84 9.35
C ARG A 181 -12.34 2.73 8.47
N ASP A 182 -12.98 3.12 7.38
CA ASP A 182 -13.57 2.22 6.39
C ASP A 182 -12.53 1.40 5.63
N HIS A 183 -11.37 2.00 5.34
CA HIS A 183 -10.39 1.39 4.46
C HIS A 183 -8.96 1.64 4.89
N THR A 184 -8.09 0.68 4.58
CA THR A 184 -6.66 0.72 4.84
C THR A 184 -5.91 0.27 3.58
N GLY A 185 -4.82 0.96 3.25
CA GLY A 185 -3.89 0.61 2.19
C GLY A 185 -2.44 0.88 2.59
N ILE A 186 -1.52 0.59 1.68
CA ILE A 186 -0.07 0.79 1.86
C ILE A 186 0.40 1.84 0.85
N VAL A 187 1.09 2.89 1.29
CA VAL A 187 1.63 3.92 0.41
C VAL A 187 2.75 3.33 -0.45
N THR A 188 2.51 3.20 -1.75
CA THR A 188 3.42 2.54 -2.72
C THR A 188 4.09 3.50 -3.69
N ARG A 189 3.56 4.71 -3.85
CA ARG A 189 4.19 5.77 -4.65
C ARG A 189 3.93 7.12 -4.02
N ILE A 190 4.97 7.95 -4.01
CA ILE A 190 4.86 9.36 -3.67
C ILE A 190 5.61 10.13 -4.74
N GLU A 191 5.04 11.22 -5.21
CA GLU A 191 5.68 12.14 -6.15
C GLU A 191 5.63 13.55 -5.61
N ARG A 192 6.75 14.28 -5.71
CA ARG A 192 6.90 15.60 -5.09
C ARG A 192 7.54 16.61 -6.04
N GLY A 193 7.05 17.84 -6.02
CA GLY A 193 7.58 18.95 -6.80
C GLY A 193 6.80 20.22 -6.53
N ASP A 194 7.47 21.39 -6.50
CA ASP A 194 6.84 22.70 -6.32
C ASP A 194 5.82 22.84 -5.17
N GLY A 195 6.04 22.10 -4.08
CA GLY A 195 5.16 22.10 -2.90
C GLY A 195 3.95 21.17 -3.03
N GLU A 196 3.78 20.50 -4.15
CA GLU A 196 2.79 19.45 -4.38
C GLU A 196 3.32 18.08 -3.95
N VAL A 197 2.44 17.27 -3.37
CA VAL A 197 2.69 15.87 -2.98
C VAL A 197 1.54 15.01 -3.45
N ARG A 198 1.78 14.16 -4.45
CA ARG A 198 0.85 13.12 -4.90
C ARG A 198 1.18 11.80 -4.24
N ILE A 199 0.17 11.14 -3.68
CA ILE A 199 0.34 9.88 -2.95
C ILE A 199 -0.57 8.85 -3.59
N ALA A 200 0.01 7.69 -3.91
CA ALA A 200 -0.74 6.53 -4.36
C ALA A 200 -0.47 5.33 -3.45
N PHE A 201 -1.46 4.44 -3.37
CA PHE A 201 -1.43 3.30 -2.47
C PHE A 201 -1.83 2.00 -3.15
N ALA A 202 -1.32 0.90 -2.62
CA ALA A 202 -1.82 -0.43 -2.90
C ALA A 202 -2.85 -0.85 -1.86
N GLY A 203 -3.83 -1.66 -2.27
CA GLY A 203 -4.86 -2.17 -1.38
C GLY A 203 -5.72 -3.24 -2.05
N HIS A 204 -6.41 -4.02 -1.23
CA HIS A 204 -7.46 -4.96 -1.64
C HIS A 204 -8.85 -4.33 -1.48
N THR A 205 -9.93 -5.11 -1.67
CA THR A 205 -11.36 -4.67 -1.66
C THR A 205 -11.72 -3.83 -2.88
N LYS A 206 -10.87 -2.87 -3.23
CA LYS A 206 -10.77 -2.30 -4.57
C LYS A 206 -9.31 -2.40 -5.00
N ASP A 207 -9.01 -3.50 -5.67
CA ASP A 207 -7.64 -3.91 -6.00
C ASP A 207 -6.91 -2.84 -6.82
N SER A 208 -5.75 -2.44 -6.32
CA SER A 208 -4.85 -1.53 -7.02
C SER A 208 -3.44 -1.63 -6.46
N ALA A 209 -2.44 -1.41 -7.31
CA ALA A 209 -1.06 -1.19 -6.90
C ALA A 209 -0.75 0.29 -6.62
N TYR A 210 -1.49 1.22 -7.25
CA TYR A 210 -1.20 2.65 -7.28
C TYR A 210 -2.50 3.48 -7.38
N ARG A 211 -3.48 3.23 -6.51
CA ARG A 211 -4.69 4.06 -6.45
C ARG A 211 -4.33 5.42 -5.91
N ASP A 212 -4.69 6.48 -6.63
CA ASP A 212 -4.40 7.85 -6.24
C ASP A 212 -5.29 8.27 -5.06
N VAL A 213 -4.68 8.88 -4.03
CA VAL A 213 -5.40 9.32 -2.83
C VAL A 213 -6.37 10.45 -3.14
N ASP A 214 -5.98 11.42 -3.98
CA ASP A 214 -6.82 12.58 -4.29
C ASP A 214 -8.04 12.17 -5.09
N VAL A 215 -7.87 11.30 -6.09
CA VAL A 215 -8.99 10.68 -6.81
C VAL A 215 -9.90 9.92 -5.84
N ALA A 216 -9.32 9.15 -4.91
CA ALA A 216 -10.12 8.38 -3.95
C ALA A 216 -11.01 9.28 -3.07
N ILE A 217 -10.52 10.42 -2.57
CA ILE A 217 -11.27 11.29 -1.64
C ILE A 217 -12.05 12.43 -2.31
N THR A 218 -11.76 12.76 -3.58
CA THR A 218 -12.45 13.85 -4.30
C THR A 218 -13.43 13.36 -5.36
N GLU A 219 -13.15 12.24 -6.02
CA GLU A 219 -13.98 11.72 -7.11
C GLU A 219 -14.76 10.45 -6.70
N GLU A 220 -14.08 9.49 -6.09
CA GLU A 220 -14.68 8.18 -5.78
C GLU A 220 -15.51 8.21 -4.49
N HIS A 221 -15.02 8.92 -3.48
CA HIS A 221 -15.70 9.19 -2.22
C HIS A 221 -15.65 10.69 -1.90
N PRO A 222 -16.42 11.54 -2.62
CA PRO A 222 -16.31 12.99 -2.50
C PRO A 222 -16.54 13.48 -1.06
N GLY A 223 -15.52 14.11 -0.49
CA GLY A 223 -15.55 14.70 0.86
C GLY A 223 -15.08 13.77 1.99
N ALA A 224 -14.60 12.57 1.64
CA ALA A 224 -13.94 11.66 2.55
C ALA A 224 -12.70 12.30 3.21
N GLU A 225 -12.28 11.72 4.34
CA GLU A 225 -11.06 12.10 5.04
C GLU A 225 -10.00 11.02 4.89
N VAL A 226 -8.74 11.42 4.71
CA VAL A 226 -7.58 10.53 4.66
C VAL A 226 -6.65 10.80 5.83
N TYR A 227 -6.08 9.72 6.35
CA TYR A 227 -5.17 9.71 7.48
C TYR A 227 -4.00 8.79 7.16
N TYR A 228 -2.85 9.06 7.76
CA TYR A 228 -1.68 8.21 7.58
C TYR A 228 -1.07 7.82 8.93
N TRP A 229 -0.39 6.68 8.90
CA TRP A 229 0.50 6.25 9.97
C TRP A 229 1.92 6.21 9.41
N ARG A 230 2.76 7.17 9.83
CA ARG A 230 4.19 7.04 9.57
C ARG A 230 4.75 5.96 10.45
N LEU A 231 5.14 4.86 9.84
CA LEU A 231 5.64 3.73 10.58
C LEU A 231 7.03 4.02 11.14
N ALA A 232 7.29 3.52 12.35
CA ALA A 232 8.63 3.49 12.90
C ALA A 232 9.52 2.53 12.09
N GLY A 233 10.82 2.86 11.99
CA GLY A 233 11.80 2.14 11.16
C GLY A 233 11.96 2.80 9.80
#